data_AF-A0A0F2RF74-F1
#
_entry.id   AF-A0A0F2RF74-F1
#
_cell.length_a   1.000
_cell.length_b   1.000
_cell.length_c   1.000
_cell.angle_alpha   90.00
_cell.angle_beta   90.00
_cell.angle_gamma   90.00
#
_symmetry.space_group_name_H-M   'P 1'
#
loop_
_entity.id
_entity.type
_entity.pdbx_description
1 polymer ?
#
loop_
_entity_poly.entity_id
_entity_poly.type
_entity_poly.pdbx_seq_one_letter_code
_entity_poly.pdbx_strand_id
1 'polypeptide(L)'
;MMRFRIVVAAMACALVAACAFGSYEALIPADAVVLPLGTASVAETYNQSADDPARWDRVTENDVPEAYAIRQEGYGYWLDEELWLVFARLDGSTDEYLMQVALPDEAIEGGYVYSYGVGKLAGDKLFVKFPDCDDLSIDSMNELGLDAECAITAYADLKQVIAETKDAVGYSTYYQLR
;
A
#
# COMPACT_ATOMS: atom_id res chain seq x y z
N MET A 1 -27.17 -4.10 2.98
CA MET A 1 -26.95 -3.08 1.93
C MET A 1 -26.75 -1.72 2.61
N MET A 2 -25.52 -1.45 3.06
CA MET A 2 -24.96 -0.14 3.50
C MET A 2 -23.54 -0.39 4.08
N ARG A 3 -22.72 -1.23 3.41
CA ARG A 3 -21.39 -1.65 3.89
C ARG A 3 -20.24 -0.82 3.29
N PHE A 4 -20.57 0.21 2.52
CA PHE A 4 -19.70 0.72 1.44
C PHE A 4 -18.95 2.04 1.73
N ARG A 5 -18.84 2.50 2.98
CA ARG A 5 -18.43 3.92 3.19
C ARG A 5 -17.50 4.26 4.33
N ILE A 6 -16.92 3.32 5.09
CA ILE A 6 -16.14 3.74 6.28
C ILE A 6 -14.73 3.15 6.35
N VAL A 7 -14.44 1.94 5.89
CA VAL A 7 -13.05 1.41 5.97
C VAL A 7 -12.25 1.63 4.69
N VAL A 8 -12.88 1.44 3.53
CA VAL A 8 -12.41 2.08 2.30
C VAL A 8 -12.50 3.59 2.43
N ALA A 9 -13.25 4.20 3.35
CA ALA A 9 -13.16 5.66 3.56
C ALA A 9 -12.14 6.07 4.64
N ALA A 10 -11.58 5.17 5.45
CA ALA A 10 -10.48 5.54 6.34
C ALA A 10 -9.13 5.38 5.61
N MET A 11 -8.98 4.30 4.82
CA MET A 11 -7.89 4.18 3.85
C MET A 11 -8.13 5.08 2.63
N ALA A 12 -9.32 5.15 2.05
CA ALA A 12 -9.59 5.99 0.86
C ALA A 12 -10.11 7.42 1.15
N CYS A 13 -10.48 7.87 2.36
CA CYS A 13 -10.44 9.33 2.61
C CYS A 13 -9.02 9.81 2.91
N ALA A 14 -8.08 8.92 3.24
CA ALA A 14 -6.66 9.24 3.20
C ALA A 14 -6.09 9.14 1.76
N LEU A 15 -6.66 8.31 0.87
CA LEU A 15 -6.18 8.13 -0.51
C LEU A 15 -6.96 8.90 -1.59
N VAL A 16 -8.14 9.48 -1.32
CA VAL A 16 -8.99 10.18 -2.32
C VAL A 16 -8.99 11.70 -2.12
N ALA A 17 -8.18 12.22 -1.20
CA ALA A 17 -7.80 13.63 -1.15
C ALA A 17 -6.33 13.79 -1.56
N ALA A 18 -6.06 13.64 -2.85
CA ALA A 18 -4.99 14.32 -3.60
C ALA A 18 -3.51 14.20 -3.20
N CYS A 19 -3.09 13.39 -2.21
CA CYS A 19 -1.68 13.43 -1.78
C CYS A 19 -0.92 12.09 -1.75
N ALA A 20 -1.55 10.91 -1.82
CA ALA A 20 -0.77 9.66 -1.92
C ALA A 20 -0.30 9.38 -3.37
N PHE A 21 0.93 8.90 -3.56
CA PHE A 21 1.43 8.54 -4.89
C PHE A 21 0.57 7.47 -5.56
N GLY A 22 0.13 7.77 -6.78
CA GLY A 22 -0.76 6.91 -7.54
C GLY A 22 -0.34 6.71 -9.00
N SER A 23 -1.03 5.82 -9.69
CA SER A 23 -0.95 5.68 -11.14
C SER A 23 -2.25 5.11 -11.71
N TYR A 24 -2.54 5.40 -12.96
CA TYR A 24 -3.64 4.81 -13.71
C TYR A 24 -3.25 3.49 -14.41
N GLU A 25 -1.96 3.15 -14.37
CA GLU A 25 -1.42 1.89 -14.89
C GLU A 25 -0.62 1.15 -13.81
N ALA A 26 -0.53 -0.18 -13.93
CA ALA A 26 0.31 -0.98 -13.07
C ALA A 26 1.78 -0.73 -13.41
N LEU A 27 2.54 -0.14 -12.48
CA LEU A 27 3.94 0.20 -12.74
C LEU A 27 4.92 -0.91 -12.38
N ILE A 28 4.59 -1.81 -11.45
CA ILE A 28 5.47 -2.95 -11.14
C ILE A 28 5.40 -3.97 -12.31
N PRO A 29 6.50 -4.20 -13.04
CA PRO A 29 6.50 -5.15 -14.14
C PRO A 29 6.50 -6.59 -13.59
N ALA A 30 5.85 -7.51 -14.32
CA ALA A 30 5.62 -8.88 -13.87
C ALA A 30 6.91 -9.67 -13.53
N ASP A 31 8.02 -9.36 -14.17
CA ASP A 31 9.34 -9.97 -13.93
C ASP A 31 10.05 -9.44 -12.68
N ALA A 32 9.63 -8.29 -12.15
CA ALA A 32 10.10 -7.74 -10.88
C ALA A 32 9.31 -8.26 -9.66
N VAL A 33 8.20 -8.97 -9.91
CA VAL A 33 7.27 -9.38 -8.85
C VAL A 33 7.83 -10.50 -7.98
N VAL A 34 7.61 -10.37 -6.68
CA VAL A 34 7.91 -11.37 -5.66
C VAL A 34 6.67 -11.64 -4.79
N LEU A 35 6.70 -12.78 -4.11
CA LEU A 35 5.59 -13.31 -3.31
C LEU A 35 6.00 -13.42 -1.84
N PRO A 36 6.13 -12.31 -1.09
CA PRO A 36 6.69 -12.31 0.25
C PRO A 36 5.77 -12.96 1.30
N LEU A 37 4.47 -13.06 1.02
CA LEU A 37 3.48 -13.60 1.95
C LEU A 37 3.33 -15.13 1.84
N GLY A 38 4.02 -15.76 0.88
CA GLY A 38 3.98 -17.21 0.68
C GLY A 38 2.55 -17.75 0.60
N THR A 39 2.25 -18.74 1.44
CA THR A 39 0.95 -19.43 1.50
C THR A 39 0.02 -18.90 2.60
N ALA A 40 0.22 -17.66 3.06
CA ALA A 40 -0.69 -17.04 4.02
C ALA A 40 -2.13 -17.07 3.48
N SER A 41 -3.07 -17.42 4.36
CA SER A 41 -4.49 -17.53 3.99
C SER A 41 -5.38 -16.50 4.66
N VAL A 42 -4.87 -15.88 5.73
CA VAL A 42 -5.57 -14.84 6.50
C VAL A 42 -4.55 -13.80 6.95
N ALA A 43 -4.96 -12.53 6.90
CA ALA A 43 -4.28 -11.43 7.58
C ALA A 43 -5.20 -10.71 8.55
N GLU A 44 -4.60 -10.12 9.58
CA GLU A 44 -5.28 -9.20 10.48
C GLU A 44 -4.57 -7.87 10.52
N THR A 45 -5.34 -6.80 10.64
CA THR A 45 -4.83 -5.44 10.55
C THR A 45 -4.64 -4.81 11.92
N TYR A 46 -3.54 -4.08 12.08
CA TYR A 46 -3.17 -3.37 13.29
C TYR A 46 -2.67 -1.98 12.94
N ASN A 47 -3.07 -0.99 13.74
CA ASN A 47 -2.61 0.40 13.61
C ASN A 47 -1.63 0.74 14.74
N GLN A 48 -0.61 1.52 14.42
CA GLN A 48 0.31 2.02 15.44
C GLN A 48 -0.42 3.04 16.33
N SER A 49 -0.24 2.96 17.65
CA SER A 49 -0.80 3.92 18.58
C SER A 49 -0.14 5.29 18.41
N ALA A 50 -0.95 6.34 18.29
CA ALA A 50 -0.46 7.72 18.21
C ALA A 50 0.25 8.19 19.49
N ASP A 51 -0.17 7.67 20.65
CA ASP A 51 0.38 8.05 21.96
C ASP A 51 1.65 7.26 22.33
N ASP A 52 1.85 6.09 21.72
CA ASP A 52 2.95 5.18 22.02
C ASP A 52 3.36 4.40 20.76
N PRO A 53 4.43 4.82 20.07
CA PRO A 53 4.92 4.14 18.87
C PRO A 53 5.35 2.69 19.08
N ALA A 54 5.57 2.24 20.32
CA ALA A 54 5.85 0.83 20.60
C ALA A 54 4.58 -0.02 20.67
N ARG A 55 3.40 0.59 20.81
CA ARG A 55 2.11 -0.09 20.91
C ARG A 55 1.41 -0.15 19.55
N TRP A 56 0.84 -1.32 19.27
CA TRP A 56 0.04 -1.57 18.08
C TRP A 56 -1.31 -2.13 18.47
N ASP A 57 -2.36 -1.40 18.11
CA ASP A 57 -3.72 -1.71 18.46
C ASP A 57 -4.40 -2.43 17.29
N ARG A 58 -5.06 -3.55 17.59
CA ARG A 58 -5.77 -4.34 16.57
C ARG A 58 -6.94 -3.53 16.05
N VAL A 59 -7.12 -3.51 14.73
CA VAL A 59 -8.28 -2.88 14.11
C VAL A 59 -9.49 -3.78 14.30
N THR A 60 -10.60 -3.20 14.77
CA THR A 60 -11.84 -3.92 15.05
C THR A 60 -13.04 -3.14 14.57
N GLU A 61 -14.02 -3.83 13.99
CA GLU A 61 -15.35 -3.30 13.71
C GLU A 61 -16.37 -3.96 14.65
N ASN A 62 -17.09 -3.17 15.46
CA ASN A 62 -18.04 -3.68 16.46
C ASN A 62 -17.43 -4.77 17.38
N ASP A 63 -16.22 -4.53 17.90
CA ASP A 63 -15.42 -5.46 18.71
C ASP A 63 -15.01 -6.77 18.01
N VAL A 64 -15.30 -6.89 16.70
CA VAL A 64 -14.85 -8.01 15.88
C VAL A 64 -13.54 -7.61 15.19
N PRO A 65 -12.47 -8.40 15.34
CA PRO A 65 -11.24 -8.16 14.63
C PRO A 65 -11.44 -8.09 13.13
N GLU A 66 -10.82 -7.08 12.52
CA GLU A 66 -10.78 -6.99 11.08
C GLU A 66 -9.76 -8.01 10.55
N ALA A 67 -10.27 -9.02 9.85
CA ALA A 67 -9.50 -10.10 9.30
C ALA A 67 -9.89 -10.31 7.84
N TYR A 68 -8.88 -10.42 6.99
CA TYR A 68 -9.03 -10.53 5.55
C TYR A 68 -8.56 -11.90 5.08
N ALA A 69 -9.32 -12.53 4.20
CA ALA A 69 -8.87 -13.67 3.44
C ALA A 69 -7.78 -13.21 2.46
N ILE A 70 -6.62 -13.87 2.52
CA ILE A 70 -5.55 -13.69 1.53
C ILE A 70 -5.56 -14.91 0.63
N ARG A 71 -5.59 -14.67 -0.67
CA ARG A 71 -5.46 -15.72 -1.67
C ARG A 71 -4.41 -15.33 -2.69
N GLN A 72 -3.33 -16.11 -2.72
CA GLN A 72 -2.38 -16.01 -3.82
C GLN A 72 -3.06 -16.46 -5.13
N GLU A 73 -2.96 -15.63 -6.15
CA GLU A 73 -3.38 -15.97 -7.51
C GLU A 73 -2.31 -15.47 -8.48
N GLY A 74 -1.92 -16.26 -9.49
CA GLY A 74 -0.88 -15.85 -10.45
C GLY A 74 0.38 -15.29 -9.77
N TYR A 75 0.70 -14.02 -10.06
CA TYR A 75 1.85 -13.30 -9.52
C TYR A 75 1.52 -12.38 -8.32
N GLY A 76 0.29 -12.36 -7.81
CA GLY A 76 -0.09 -11.46 -6.73
C GLY A 76 -1.04 -12.09 -5.71
N TYR A 77 -1.71 -11.24 -4.94
CA TYR A 77 -2.60 -11.65 -3.87
C TYR A 77 -3.92 -10.89 -3.95
N TRP A 78 -5.02 -11.61 -3.82
CA TRP A 78 -6.31 -11.04 -3.49
C TRP A 78 -6.46 -10.92 -1.99
N LEU A 79 -6.89 -9.75 -1.53
CA LEU A 79 -7.36 -9.48 -0.18
C LEU A 79 -8.88 -9.29 -0.22
N ASP A 80 -9.62 -10.19 0.43
CA ASP A 80 -11.10 -10.20 0.48
C ASP A 80 -11.84 -10.09 -0.86
N GLU A 81 -11.22 -10.57 -1.95
CA GLU A 81 -11.76 -10.50 -3.34
C GLU A 81 -11.89 -9.08 -3.92
N GLU A 82 -11.57 -8.04 -3.15
CA GLU A 82 -11.75 -6.64 -3.55
C GLU A 82 -10.44 -5.96 -3.93
N LEU A 83 -9.33 -6.29 -3.24
CA LEU A 83 -8.04 -5.63 -3.43
C LEU A 83 -7.00 -6.56 -4.00
N TRP A 84 -6.32 -6.11 -5.05
CA TRP A 84 -5.21 -6.83 -5.66
C TRP A 84 -3.87 -6.25 -5.22
N LEU A 85 -3.02 -7.09 -4.65
CA LEU A 85 -1.71 -6.71 -4.11
C LEU A 85 -0.59 -7.36 -4.91
N VAL A 86 0.43 -6.58 -5.23
CA VAL A 86 1.66 -7.02 -5.88
C VAL A 86 2.85 -6.45 -5.12
N PHE A 87 3.94 -7.22 -5.02
CA PHE A 87 5.16 -6.81 -4.35
C PHE A 87 6.36 -6.92 -5.28
N ALA A 88 7.28 -5.96 -5.21
CA ALA A 88 8.63 -6.05 -5.77
C ALA A 88 9.65 -5.86 -4.65
N ARG A 89 10.86 -6.42 -4.80
CA ARG A 89 11.93 -6.14 -3.82
C ARG A 89 12.40 -4.70 -3.97
N LEU A 90 12.62 -4.04 -2.84
CA LEU A 90 13.35 -2.78 -2.84
C LEU A 90 14.86 -3.07 -3.00
N ASP A 91 15.52 -2.34 -3.88
CA ASP A 91 16.93 -2.59 -4.21
C ASP A 91 17.82 -2.56 -2.96
N GLY A 92 18.67 -3.59 -2.81
CA GLY A 92 19.60 -3.71 -1.68
C GLY A 92 19.01 -4.23 -0.38
N SER A 93 17.72 -4.59 -0.34
CA SER A 93 17.07 -5.19 0.84
C SER A 93 16.53 -6.60 0.57
N THR A 94 16.53 -7.44 1.61
CA THR A 94 15.96 -8.79 1.57
C THR A 94 14.55 -8.87 2.15
N ASP A 95 14.19 -7.92 3.01
CA ASP A 95 12.97 -7.89 3.81
C ASP A 95 12.11 -6.64 3.55
N GLU A 96 12.54 -5.74 2.67
CA GLU A 96 11.78 -4.56 2.27
C GLU A 96 11.28 -4.68 0.82
N TYR A 97 10.03 -4.25 0.63
CA TYR A 97 9.28 -4.44 -0.59
C TYR A 97 8.61 -3.13 -1.01
N LEU A 98 8.61 -2.88 -2.31
CA LEU A 98 7.64 -1.98 -2.92
C LEU A 98 6.32 -2.74 -3.06
N MET A 99 5.24 -2.15 -2.56
CA MET A 99 3.88 -2.69 -2.62
C MET A 99 3.07 -1.87 -3.62
N GLN A 100 2.31 -2.54 -4.48
CA GLN A 100 1.30 -1.95 -5.36
C GLN A 100 -0.06 -2.51 -4.98
N VAL A 101 -1.02 -1.62 -4.78
CA VAL A 101 -2.43 -1.94 -4.46
C VAL A 101 -3.30 -1.45 -5.59
N ALA A 102 -4.07 -2.33 -6.23
CA ALA A 102 -5.12 -1.92 -7.17
C ALA A 102 -6.40 -1.62 -6.38
N LEU A 103 -6.86 -0.38 -6.48
CA LEU A 103 -8.09 0.12 -5.88
C LEU A 103 -9.12 0.32 -7.00
N PRO A 104 -10.31 -0.30 -6.92
CA PRO A 104 -11.38 -0.01 -7.87
C PRO A 104 -11.73 1.48 -7.84
N ASP A 105 -11.80 2.12 -9.00
CA ASP A 105 -12.18 3.53 -9.12
C ASP A 105 -13.52 3.65 -9.86
N GLU A 106 -14.54 4.17 -9.17
CA GLU A 106 -15.87 4.38 -9.76
C GLU A 106 -15.85 5.43 -10.90
N ALA A 107 -14.84 6.30 -10.95
CA ALA A 107 -14.66 7.27 -12.02
C ALA A 107 -14.11 6.65 -13.32
N ILE A 108 -13.54 5.45 -13.26
CA ILE A 108 -12.94 4.75 -14.40
C ILE A 108 -13.72 3.45 -14.64
N GLU A 109 -14.48 3.37 -15.73
CA GLU A 109 -15.30 2.19 -16.02
C GLU A 109 -14.45 0.92 -16.14
N GLY A 110 -14.63 -0.01 -15.19
CA GLY A 110 -13.83 -1.24 -15.11
C GLY A 110 -12.35 -1.00 -14.81
N GLY A 111 -11.98 0.20 -14.40
CA GLY A 111 -10.62 0.62 -14.14
C GLY A 111 -10.21 0.56 -12.67
N TYR A 112 -8.91 0.69 -12.47
CA TYR A 112 -8.28 0.71 -11.16
C TYR A 112 -7.36 1.92 -11.10
N VAL A 113 -7.25 2.49 -9.90
CA VAL A 113 -6.13 3.34 -9.53
C VAL A 113 -5.16 2.50 -8.70
N TYR A 114 -3.88 2.63 -9.00
CA TYR A 114 -2.82 1.92 -8.30
C TYR A 114 -2.20 2.86 -7.29
N SER A 115 -2.14 2.43 -6.03
CA SER A 115 -1.41 3.13 -4.97
C SER A 115 -0.17 2.35 -4.56
N TYR A 116 0.86 3.06 -4.13
CA TYR A 116 2.17 2.49 -3.84
C TYR A 116 2.58 2.70 -2.39
N GLY A 117 3.12 1.63 -1.79
CA GLY A 117 3.59 1.63 -0.42
C GLY A 117 4.92 0.93 -0.25
N VAL A 118 5.48 1.04 0.94
CA VAL A 118 6.67 0.31 1.36
C VAL A 118 6.26 -0.71 2.41
N GLY A 119 6.54 -1.98 2.11
CA GLY A 119 6.36 -3.10 3.01
C GLY A 119 7.67 -3.54 3.65
N LYS A 120 7.65 -3.94 4.91
CA LYS A 120 8.77 -4.60 5.59
C LYS A 120 8.29 -5.86 6.31
N LEU A 121 8.88 -6.99 5.96
CA LEU A 121 8.54 -8.27 6.55
C LEU A 121 9.46 -8.56 7.75
N ALA A 122 8.88 -8.73 8.93
CA ALA A 122 9.61 -9.14 10.13
C ALA A 122 8.88 -10.31 10.81
N GLY A 123 9.38 -11.53 10.59
CA GLY A 123 8.70 -12.74 11.03
C GLY A 123 7.41 -12.98 10.23
N ASP A 124 6.29 -13.10 10.93
CA ASP A 124 4.93 -13.26 10.39
C ASP A 124 4.19 -11.93 10.17
N LYS A 125 4.89 -10.79 10.31
CA LYS A 125 4.29 -9.46 10.26
C LYS A 125 4.81 -8.67 9.07
N LEU A 126 3.90 -8.20 8.21
CA LEU A 126 4.19 -7.24 7.15
C LEU A 126 3.80 -5.84 7.61
N PHE A 127 4.78 -5.01 7.93
CA PHE A 127 4.59 -3.59 8.24
C PHE A 127 4.50 -2.80 6.94
N VAL A 128 3.50 -1.94 6.81
CA VAL A 128 3.24 -1.17 5.60
C VAL A 128 3.13 0.32 5.93
N LYS A 129 3.67 1.14 5.02
CA LYS A 129 3.46 2.58 4.98
C LYS A 129 3.22 3.04 3.56
N PHE A 130 2.53 4.16 3.44
CA PHE A 130 2.25 4.82 2.18
C PHE A 130 2.85 6.21 2.28
N PRO A 131 4.00 6.45 1.63
CA PRO A 131 4.54 7.79 1.51
C PRO A 131 3.54 8.71 0.80
N ASP A 132 3.53 9.95 1.23
CA ASP A 132 2.70 11.01 0.71
C ASP A 132 3.54 11.89 -0.23
N CYS A 133 2.89 12.53 -1.19
CA CYS A 133 3.48 13.50 -2.09
C CYS A 133 4.07 14.70 -1.33
N ASP A 134 3.48 15.06 -0.19
CA ASP A 134 4.02 16.08 0.71
C ASP A 134 5.37 15.69 1.32
N ASP A 135 5.76 14.41 1.25
CA ASP A 135 7.09 13.95 1.68
C ASP A 135 8.19 14.23 0.64
N LEU A 136 7.84 14.60 -0.59
CA LEU A 136 8.80 15.01 -1.61
C LEU A 136 9.10 16.51 -1.54
N SER A 137 10.35 16.84 -1.86
CA SER A 137 10.71 18.23 -2.09
C SER A 137 10.06 18.77 -3.37
N ILE A 138 9.79 20.08 -3.41
CA ILE A 138 9.30 20.76 -4.63
C ILE A 138 10.24 20.53 -5.81
N ASP A 139 11.56 20.51 -5.57
CA ASP A 139 12.56 20.25 -6.61
C ASP A 139 12.41 18.83 -7.17
N SER A 140 12.27 17.82 -6.29
CA SER A 140 12.01 16.43 -6.69
C SER A 140 10.71 16.28 -7.48
N MET A 141 9.62 16.91 -7.03
CA MET A 141 8.34 16.89 -7.76
C MET A 141 8.48 17.49 -9.16
N ASN A 142 9.19 18.62 -9.28
CA ASN A 142 9.43 19.27 -10.58
C ASN A 142 10.33 18.42 -11.49
N GLU A 143 11.38 17.80 -10.96
CA GLU A 143 12.28 16.93 -11.72
C GLU A 143 11.58 15.68 -12.25
N LEU A 144 10.69 15.11 -11.45
CA LEU A 144 9.86 13.94 -11.80
C LEU A 144 8.64 14.32 -12.66
N GLY A 145 8.37 15.61 -12.84
CA GLY A 145 7.21 16.10 -13.59
C GLY A 145 5.87 15.72 -12.96
N LEU A 146 5.83 15.57 -11.64
CA LEU A 146 4.61 15.25 -10.90
C LEU A 146 3.69 16.49 -10.88
N ASP A 147 2.41 16.25 -11.12
CA ASP A 147 1.37 17.26 -11.03
C ASP A 147 0.70 17.26 -9.65
N ALA A 148 -0.37 18.05 -9.51
CA ALA A 148 -1.14 18.14 -8.27
C ALA A 148 -1.89 16.83 -7.90
N GLU A 149 -1.95 15.85 -8.80
CA GLU A 149 -2.50 14.52 -8.53
C GLU A 149 -1.42 13.51 -8.13
N CYS A 150 -0.14 13.91 -8.20
CA CYS A 150 1.03 13.09 -7.88
C CYS A 150 1.03 11.74 -8.63
N ALA A 151 0.57 11.78 -9.88
CA ALA A 151 0.45 10.63 -10.75
C ALA A 151 1.82 10.21 -11.33
N ILE A 152 2.27 9.02 -10.95
CA ILE A 152 3.50 8.42 -11.46
C ILE A 152 3.19 7.62 -12.72
N THR A 153 4.03 7.76 -13.75
CA THR A 153 3.82 7.12 -15.06
C THR A 153 4.87 6.06 -15.40
N ALA A 154 5.95 5.97 -14.62
CA ALA A 154 7.03 5.02 -14.89
C ALA A 154 7.54 4.32 -13.61
N TYR A 155 7.95 3.06 -13.76
CA TYR A 155 8.49 2.26 -12.67
C TYR A 155 9.82 2.80 -12.11
N ALA A 156 10.64 3.42 -12.96
CA ALA A 156 11.90 4.03 -12.53
C ALA A 156 11.66 5.20 -11.57
N ASP A 157 10.72 6.07 -11.93
CA ASP A 157 10.31 7.24 -11.15
C ASP A 157 9.69 6.81 -9.82
N LEU A 158 8.84 5.77 -9.83
CA LEU A 158 8.30 5.17 -8.61
C LEU A 158 9.42 4.73 -7.65
N LYS A 159 10.46 4.06 -8.15
CA LYS A 159 11.59 3.65 -7.31
C LYS A 159 12.35 4.83 -6.75
N GLN A 160 12.49 5.91 -7.51
CA GLN A 160 13.10 7.16 -7.04
C GLN A 160 12.26 7.81 -5.93
N VAL A 161 10.96 8.00 -6.16
CA VAL A 161 10.01 8.55 -5.18
C VAL A 161 10.10 7.80 -3.86
N ILE A 162 10.05 6.47 -3.91
CA ILE A 162 10.12 5.62 -2.73
C ILE A 162 11.49 5.73 -2.05
N ALA A 163 12.58 5.82 -2.80
CA ALA A 163 13.91 5.98 -2.23
C ALA A 163 14.07 7.31 -1.46
N GLU A 164 13.43 8.38 -1.92
CA GLU A 164 13.49 9.72 -1.31
C GLU A 164 12.55 9.85 -0.10
N THR A 165 11.40 9.17 -0.14
CA THR A 165 10.32 9.34 0.86
C THR A 165 10.28 8.22 1.91
N LYS A 166 10.96 7.08 1.68
CA LYS A 166 10.88 5.94 2.59
C LYS A 166 11.30 6.24 4.03
N ASP A 167 12.06 7.30 4.31
CA ASP A 167 12.46 7.63 5.68
C ASP A 167 11.63 8.77 6.29
N ALA A 168 10.77 9.42 5.50
CA ALA A 168 9.91 10.51 5.94
C ALA A 168 8.72 10.03 6.77
N VAL A 169 8.21 8.82 6.48
CA VAL A 169 7.00 8.27 7.13
C VAL A 169 7.29 7.01 7.92
N GLY A 170 6.67 6.91 9.10
CA GLY A 170 6.61 5.71 9.92
C GLY A 170 5.68 4.64 9.34
N TYR A 171 5.78 3.42 9.85
CA TYR A 171 4.81 2.37 9.50
C TYR A 171 3.45 2.69 10.14
N SER A 172 2.42 2.84 9.32
CA SER A 172 1.07 3.18 9.79
C SER A 172 0.28 1.93 10.15
N THR A 173 0.49 0.85 9.41
CA THR A 173 -0.27 -0.39 9.50
C THR A 173 0.68 -1.59 9.52
N TYR A 174 0.29 -2.69 10.14
CA TYR A 174 0.84 -3.98 9.74
C TYR A 174 -0.24 -5.05 9.62
N TYR A 175 0.06 -6.02 8.76
CA TYR A 175 -0.70 -7.24 8.58
C TYR A 175 -0.01 -8.37 9.33
N GLN A 176 -0.71 -9.01 10.28
CA GLN A 176 -0.25 -10.26 10.85
C GLN A 176 -0.76 -11.43 10.01
N LEU A 177 0.16 -12.18 9.40
CA LEU A 177 -0.17 -13.35 8.62
C LEU A 177 -0.39 -14.56 9.55
N ARG A 178 -1.46 -15.32 9.31
CA ARG A 178 -1.79 -16.56 10.05
C ARG A 178 -1.64 -17.82 9.22
#